data_AF-A0A521ECS4-F1
#
_entry.id   AF-A0A521ECS4-F1
#
_cell.length_a   1.000
_cell.length_b   1.000
_cell.length_c   1.000
_cell.angle_alpha   90.00
_cell.angle_beta   90.00
_cell.angle_gamma   90.00
#
_symmetry.space_group_name_H-M   'P 1'
#
loop_
_entity.id
_entity.type
_entity.pdbx_description
1 polymer ?
#
loop_
_entity_poly.entity_id
_entity_poly.type
_entity_poly.pdbx_seq_one_letter_code
_entity_poly.pdbx_strand_id
1 'polypeptide(L)'
;MEFKKSKLLIIIFSILLFSVSLTQNAVTINYSNEIKVSSSIDYFLMGSTAFLGGGLLEQIIWMANPLSFFAIIYFIKDNSKKAVVLSFIASCLSVSFSFWKEILGAESGSMAQIVSLELGYYFWVSSILVLTIGIFIYYKESLKEIWES
;
A
#
# COMPACT_ATOMS: atom_id res chain seq x y z
N MET A 1 24.42 -14.72 7.98
CA MET A 1 24.47 -14.21 6.58
C MET A 1 23.13 -14.39 5.88
N GLU A 2 22.43 -15.50 6.12
CA GLU A 2 21.14 -15.83 5.50
C GLU A 2 20.01 -14.85 5.84
N PHE A 3 19.87 -14.42 7.11
CA PHE A 3 18.85 -13.41 7.50
C PHE A 3 18.94 -12.10 6.71
N LYS A 4 20.16 -11.58 6.48
CA LYS A 4 20.33 -10.35 5.69
C LYS A 4 19.84 -10.54 4.25
N LYS A 5 20.04 -11.73 3.68
CA LYS A 5 19.56 -12.10 2.34
C LYS A 5 18.03 -12.22 2.31
N SER A 6 17.41 -12.90 3.28
CA SER A 6 15.95 -13.03 3.37
C SER A 6 15.26 -11.67 3.52
N LYS A 7 15.79 -10.80 4.40
CA LYS A 7 15.31 -9.42 4.57
C LYS A 7 15.36 -8.65 3.26
N LEU A 8 16.49 -8.71 2.55
CA LEU A 8 16.67 -8.02 1.27
C LEU A 8 15.69 -8.53 0.21
N LEU A 9 15.48 -9.85 0.12
CA LEU A 9 14.54 -10.45 -0.83
C LEU A 9 13.10 -9.99 -0.59
N ILE A 10 12.65 -9.95 0.67
CA ILE A 10 11.30 -9.44 1.03
C ILE A 10 11.13 -8.00 0.53
N ILE A 11 12.12 -7.14 0.81
CA ILE A 11 12.08 -5.72 0.43
C ILE A 11 12.07 -5.57 -1.09
N ILE A 12 13.00 -6.24 -1.79
CA ILE A 12 13.10 -6.16 -3.27
C ILE A 12 11.80 -6.64 -3.91
N PHE A 13 11.25 -7.77 -3.46
CA PHE A 13 10.05 -8.33 -4.06
C PHE A 13 8.83 -7.42 -3.84
N SER A 14 8.67 -6.84 -2.64
CA SER A 14 7.65 -5.82 -2.37
C SER A 14 7.82 -4.59 -3.28
N ILE A 15 9.04 -4.03 -3.38
CA ILE A 15 9.31 -2.85 -4.21
C ILE A 15 9.06 -3.14 -5.70
N LEU A 16 9.38 -4.35 -6.18
CA LEU A 16 9.11 -4.75 -7.56
C LEU A 16 7.62 -4.79 -7.85
N LEU A 17 6.81 -5.41 -6.98
CA LEU A 17 5.35 -5.41 -7.11
C LEU A 17 4.77 -4.00 -7.09
N PHE A 18 5.26 -3.14 -6.19
CA PHE A 18 4.86 -1.73 -6.15
C PHE A 18 5.24 -0.99 -7.44
N SER A 19 6.46 -1.19 -7.94
CA SER A 19 6.92 -0.56 -9.19
C SER A 19 6.09 -1.00 -10.39
N VAL A 20 5.75 -2.30 -10.47
CA VAL A 20 4.84 -2.82 -11.50
C VAL A 20 3.46 -2.20 -11.37
N SER A 21 2.94 -2.04 -10.15
CA SER A 21 1.61 -1.45 -9.91
C SER A 21 1.47 -0.05 -10.52
N LEU A 22 2.52 0.77 -10.41
CA LEU A 22 2.56 2.13 -10.95
C LEU A 22 2.44 2.20 -12.49
N THR A 23 2.77 1.12 -13.19
CA THR A 23 2.67 1.04 -14.66
C THR A 23 1.27 0.63 -15.15
N GLN A 24 0.40 0.21 -14.24
CA GLN A 24 -0.93 -0.31 -14.55
C GLN A 24 -2.02 0.72 -14.22
N ASN A 25 -3.27 0.44 -14.62
CA ASN A 25 -4.45 1.19 -14.18
C ASN A 25 -4.80 0.82 -12.74
N ALA A 26 -5.26 1.78 -11.93
CA ALA A 26 -5.64 1.56 -10.54
C ALA A 26 -7.14 1.34 -10.35
N VAL A 27 -7.95 2.19 -10.98
CA VAL A 27 -9.40 2.19 -10.77
C VAL A 27 -10.11 2.72 -12.02
N THR A 28 -11.30 2.17 -12.27
CA THR A 28 -12.25 2.70 -13.23
C THR A 28 -13.40 3.36 -12.46
N ILE A 29 -13.70 4.61 -12.79
CA ILE A 29 -14.75 5.39 -12.13
C ILE A 29 -15.81 5.87 -13.12
N ASN A 30 -17.02 6.04 -12.64
CA ASN A 30 -18.08 6.77 -13.32
C ASN A 30 -18.24 8.13 -12.64
N TYR A 31 -17.97 9.20 -13.38
CA TYR A 31 -18.12 10.57 -12.92
C TYR A 31 -18.95 11.36 -13.93
N SER A 32 -20.09 11.91 -13.51
CA SER A 32 -21.00 12.66 -14.39
C SER A 32 -21.46 11.88 -15.64
N ASN A 33 -21.71 10.58 -15.51
CA ASN A 33 -22.04 9.65 -16.59
C ASN A 33 -20.93 9.40 -17.61
N GLU A 34 -19.69 9.77 -17.29
CA GLU A 34 -18.51 9.44 -18.08
C GLU A 34 -17.65 8.39 -17.36
N ILE A 35 -17.30 7.33 -18.09
CA ILE A 35 -16.37 6.31 -17.59
C ILE A 35 -14.95 6.82 -17.78
N LYS A 36 -14.20 6.91 -16.68
CA LYS A 36 -12.80 7.29 -16.66
C LYS A 36 -11.97 6.16 -16.09
N VAL A 37 -10.94 5.76 -16.82
CA VAL A 37 -9.94 4.81 -16.37
C VAL A 37 -8.74 5.61 -15.89
N SER A 38 -8.33 5.42 -14.64
CA SER A 38 -7.26 6.17 -14.04
C SER A 38 -6.02 5.32 -13.79
N SER A 39 -4.85 5.89 -14.10
CA SER A 39 -3.58 5.21 -13.91
C SER A 39 -3.18 5.16 -12.43
N SER A 40 -2.42 4.14 -12.03
CA SER A 40 -1.89 4.04 -10.67
C SER A 40 -0.91 5.14 -10.33
N ILE A 41 -0.11 5.59 -11.31
CA ILE A 41 0.85 6.66 -11.08
C ILE A 41 0.13 7.98 -10.77
N ASP A 42 -0.97 8.28 -11.46
CA ASP A 42 -1.78 9.47 -11.18
C ASP A 42 -2.36 9.39 -9.78
N TYR A 43 -2.95 8.26 -9.39
CA TYR A 43 -3.51 8.08 -8.05
C TYR A 43 -2.46 8.13 -6.95
N PHE A 44 -1.26 7.60 -7.21
CA PHE A 44 -0.15 7.69 -6.28
C PHE A 44 0.28 9.15 -6.04
N LEU A 45 0.37 9.96 -7.09
CA LEU A 45 0.75 11.37 -6.98
C LEU A 45 -0.39 12.22 -6.40
N MET A 46 -1.61 12.09 -6.94
CA MET A 46 -2.78 12.86 -6.51
C MET A 46 -3.20 12.55 -5.08
N GLY A 47 -3.09 11.28 -4.66
CA GLY A 47 -3.42 10.88 -3.30
C GLY A 47 -2.52 11.54 -2.24
N SER A 48 -1.31 11.97 -2.61
CA SER A 48 -0.42 12.73 -1.70
C SER A 48 -0.94 14.15 -1.41
N THR A 49 -1.80 14.66 -2.29
CA THR A 49 -2.38 16.01 -2.25
C THR A 49 -3.90 15.99 -2.08
N ALA A 50 -4.52 14.82 -1.85
CA ALA A 50 -5.98 14.65 -1.84
C ALA A 50 -6.66 15.56 -0.80
N PHE A 51 -6.00 15.81 0.33
CA PHE A 51 -6.52 16.71 1.37
C PHE A 51 -6.74 18.16 0.89
N LEU A 52 -5.98 18.64 -0.12
CA LEU A 52 -6.13 19.99 -0.68
C LEU A 52 -7.45 20.15 -1.43
N GLY A 53 -7.92 19.06 -2.05
CA GLY A 53 -9.22 19.00 -2.74
C GLY A 53 -10.39 18.60 -1.85
N GLY A 54 -10.18 18.43 -0.54
CA GLY A 54 -11.21 17.97 0.41
C GLY A 54 -11.32 16.45 0.59
N GLY A 55 -10.44 15.67 -0.05
CA GLY A 55 -10.38 14.20 0.03
C GLY A 55 -9.68 13.69 1.29
N LEU A 56 -10.29 13.92 2.47
CA LEU A 56 -9.70 13.54 3.75
C LEU A 56 -9.61 12.02 3.93
N LEU A 57 -10.64 11.27 3.53
CA LEU A 57 -10.62 9.82 3.66
C LEU A 57 -9.63 9.21 2.68
N GLU A 58 -9.55 9.72 1.46
CA GLU A 58 -8.62 9.31 0.42
C GLU A 58 -7.17 9.52 0.90
N GLN A 59 -6.92 10.66 1.57
CA GLN A 59 -5.63 10.93 2.20
C GLN A 59 -5.27 9.89 3.27
N ILE A 60 -6.24 9.45 4.07
CA ILE A 60 -6.03 8.42 5.11
C ILE A 60 -5.68 7.08 4.45
N ILE A 61 -6.38 6.68 3.38
CA ILE A 61 -6.03 5.47 2.61
C ILE A 61 -4.62 5.60 2.02
N TRP A 62 -4.29 6.78 1.47
CA TRP A 62 -3.00 7.04 0.88
C TRP A 62 -1.85 6.95 1.88
N MET A 63 -2.10 7.15 3.19
CA MET A 63 -1.09 6.95 4.24
C MET A 63 -0.49 5.54 4.25
N ALA A 64 -1.15 4.54 3.66
CA ALA A 64 -0.57 3.22 3.45
C ALA A 64 0.82 3.27 2.76
N ASN A 65 1.06 4.26 1.89
CA ASN A 65 2.33 4.45 1.19
C ASN A 65 3.47 4.93 2.14
N PRO A 66 3.36 6.08 2.83
CA PRO A 66 4.34 6.46 3.86
C PRO A 66 4.54 5.40 4.94
N LEU A 67 3.46 4.74 5.38
CA LEU A 67 3.55 3.72 6.43
C LEU A 67 4.32 2.48 5.97
N SER A 68 4.10 2.00 4.74
CA SER A 68 4.86 0.88 4.18
C SER A 68 6.33 1.26 3.98
N PHE A 69 6.62 2.47 3.51
CA PHE A 69 7.98 2.99 3.40
C PHE A 69 8.71 3.06 4.75
N PHE A 70 8.06 3.60 5.79
CA PHE A 70 8.65 3.61 7.13
C PHE A 70 8.79 2.20 7.71
N ALA A 71 7.88 1.29 7.40
CA ALA A 71 8.01 -0.11 7.80
C ALA A 71 9.29 -0.74 7.21
N ILE A 72 9.60 -0.49 5.94
CA ILE A 72 10.88 -0.93 5.32
C ILE A 72 12.08 -0.35 6.07
N ILE A 73 12.07 0.96 6.38
CA ILE A 73 13.17 1.60 7.13
C ILE A 73 13.37 0.93 8.49
N TYR A 74 12.29 0.70 9.25
CA TYR A 74 12.38 0.07 10.57
C TYR A 74 12.75 -1.42 10.48
N PHE A 75 12.36 -2.10 9.41
CA PHE A 75 12.75 -3.48 9.13
C PHE A 75 14.27 -3.58 8.87
N ILE A 76 14.83 -2.66 8.10
CA ILE A 76 16.28 -2.55 7.88
C ILE A 76 17.03 -2.28 9.19
N LYS A 77 16.47 -1.43 10.06
CA LYS A 77 17.03 -1.08 11.38
C LYS A 77 16.79 -2.12 12.48
N ASP A 78 16.24 -3.29 12.14
CA ASP A 78 15.94 -4.36 13.09
C ASP A 78 14.99 -3.96 14.24
N ASN A 79 14.16 -2.94 14.02
CA ASN A 79 13.14 -2.52 15.00
C ASN A 79 11.82 -3.27 14.76
N SER A 80 11.73 -4.49 15.30
CA SER A 80 10.61 -5.42 15.06
C SER A 80 9.24 -4.81 15.36
N LYS A 81 9.07 -4.21 16.54
CA LYS A 81 7.81 -3.62 16.97
C LYS A 81 7.30 -2.57 15.99
N LYS A 82 8.16 -1.62 15.58
CA LYS A 82 7.75 -0.56 14.65
C LYS A 82 7.51 -1.10 13.24
N ALA A 83 8.38 -1.98 12.75
CA ALA A 83 8.24 -2.59 11.42
C ALA A 83 6.91 -3.36 11.29
N VAL A 84 6.57 -4.18 12.29
CA VAL A 84 5.32 -4.96 12.34
C VAL A 84 4.11 -4.05 12.41
N VAL A 85 4.06 -3.10 13.35
CA VAL A 85 2.90 -2.22 13.54
C VAL A 85 2.63 -1.37 12.29
N LEU A 86 3.66 -0.74 11.72
CA LEU A 86 3.49 0.14 10.56
C LEU A 86 3.08 -0.64 9.30
N SER A 87 3.70 -1.79 9.03
CA SER A 87 3.33 -2.63 7.89
C SER A 87 1.92 -3.20 8.03
N PHE A 88 1.50 -3.56 9.25
CA PHE A 88 0.14 -4.02 9.51
C PHE A 88 -0.90 -2.92 9.27
N ILE A 89 -0.68 -1.71 9.80
CA ILE A 89 -1.59 -0.58 9.56
C ILE A 89 -1.65 -0.25 8.05
N ALA A 90 -0.50 -0.22 7.36
CA ALA A 90 -0.45 -0.01 5.92
C ALA A 90 -1.28 -1.06 5.16
N SER A 91 -1.16 -2.33 5.54
CA SER A 91 -1.97 -3.42 4.97
C SER A 91 -3.47 -3.18 5.18
N CYS A 92 -3.89 -2.88 6.42
CA CYS A 92 -5.30 -2.62 6.72
C CYS A 92 -5.87 -1.46 5.90
N LEU A 93 -5.13 -0.36 5.76
CA LEU A 93 -5.55 0.79 4.95
C LEU A 93 -5.63 0.46 3.46
N SER A 94 -4.65 -0.27 2.91
CA SER A 94 -4.68 -0.63 1.49
C SER A 94 -5.83 -1.57 1.14
N VAL A 95 -6.12 -2.54 2.03
CA VAL A 95 -7.22 -3.49 1.86
C VAL A 95 -8.58 -2.81 2.10
N SER A 96 -8.68 -1.87 3.04
CA SER A 96 -9.96 -1.22 3.34
C SER A 96 -10.54 -0.44 2.16
N PHE A 97 -9.69 0.07 1.25
CA PHE A 97 -10.11 0.71 0.00
C PHE A 97 -10.93 -0.22 -0.89
N SER A 98 -10.75 -1.54 -0.83
CA SER A 98 -11.54 -2.49 -1.64
C SER A 98 -13.02 -2.50 -1.30
N PHE A 99 -13.40 -2.00 -0.13
CA PHE A 99 -14.80 -1.91 0.31
C PHE A 99 -15.48 -0.59 -0.07
N TRP A 100 -14.74 0.33 -0.69
CA TRP A 100 -15.28 1.63 -1.08
C TRP A 100 -16.11 1.50 -2.36
N LYS A 101 -17.21 2.25 -2.41
CA LYS A 101 -18.10 2.32 -3.57
C LYS A 101 -17.97 3.62 -4.34
N GLU A 102 -17.48 4.65 -3.66
CA GLU A 102 -17.36 6.01 -4.19
C GLU A 102 -16.08 6.64 -3.64
N ILE A 103 -15.54 7.57 -4.42
CA ILE A 103 -14.39 8.42 -4.07
C ILE A 103 -14.68 9.85 -4.48
N LEU A 104 -13.94 10.81 -3.96
CA LEU A 104 -14.01 12.18 -4.43
C LEU A 104 -13.65 12.28 -5.93
N GLY A 105 -14.59 12.74 -6.75
CA GLY A 105 -14.44 12.91 -8.19
C GLY A 105 -14.01 14.32 -8.61
N ALA A 106 -14.26 15.34 -7.78
CA ALA A 106 -13.77 16.69 -7.98
C ALA A 106 -13.60 17.46 -6.67
N GLU A 107 -12.73 18.47 -6.68
CA GLU A 107 -12.45 19.37 -5.54
C GLU A 107 -13.70 20.16 -5.07
N SER A 108 -14.77 20.16 -5.88
CA SER A 108 -16.08 20.71 -5.50
C SER A 108 -16.84 19.87 -4.46
N GLY A 109 -16.32 18.71 -4.06
CA GLY A 109 -17.01 17.75 -3.19
C GLY A 109 -17.85 16.73 -3.95
N SER A 110 -17.84 16.76 -5.29
CA SER A 110 -18.63 15.84 -6.11
C SER A 110 -18.03 14.43 -6.06
N MET A 111 -18.87 13.43 -5.80
CA MET A 111 -18.44 12.03 -5.71
C MET A 111 -18.42 11.34 -7.09
N ALA A 112 -17.47 10.43 -7.28
CA ALA A 112 -17.39 9.51 -8.41
C ALA A 112 -17.62 8.08 -7.91
N GLN A 113 -18.39 7.30 -8.66
CA GLN A 113 -18.65 5.90 -8.34
C GLN A 113 -17.48 5.03 -8.81
N ILE A 114 -16.97 4.15 -7.95
CA ILE A 114 -16.01 3.12 -8.34
C ILE A 114 -16.78 2.04 -9.11
N VAL A 115 -16.40 1.82 -10.37
CA VAL A 115 -16.95 0.77 -11.22
C VAL A 115 -16.17 -0.52 -11.01
N SER A 116 -14.83 -0.44 -11.02
CA SER A 116 -13.94 -1.57 -10.81
C SER A 116 -12.59 -1.14 -10.26
N LEU A 117 -11.97 -2.03 -9.49
CA LEU A 117 -10.57 -1.96 -9.10
C LEU A 117 -9.76 -2.72 -10.14
N GLU A 118 -8.65 -2.13 -10.57
CA GLU A 118 -7.85 -2.63 -11.68
C GLU A 118 -6.55 -3.29 -11.19
N LEU A 119 -5.78 -3.90 -12.11
CA LEU A 119 -4.56 -4.63 -11.78
C LEU A 119 -3.54 -3.83 -10.95
N GLY A 120 -3.43 -2.53 -11.19
CA GLY A 120 -2.55 -1.65 -10.43
C GLY A 120 -2.94 -1.55 -8.97
N TYR A 121 -4.23 -1.52 -8.64
CA TYR A 121 -4.68 -1.60 -7.26
C TYR A 121 -4.26 -2.93 -6.61
N TYR A 122 -4.50 -4.06 -7.30
CA TYR A 122 -4.17 -5.37 -6.74
C TYR A 122 -2.66 -5.59 -6.55
N PHE A 123 -1.82 -5.13 -7.48
CA PHE A 123 -0.37 -5.17 -7.30
C PHE A 123 0.11 -4.25 -6.19
N TRP A 124 -0.52 -3.08 -6.03
CA TRP A 124 -0.23 -2.16 -4.93
C TRP A 124 -0.53 -2.81 -3.57
N VAL A 125 -1.73 -3.36 -3.37
CA VAL A 125 -2.10 -4.07 -2.14
C VAL A 125 -1.19 -5.28 -1.91
N SER A 126 -0.92 -6.06 -2.96
CA SER A 126 -0.04 -7.23 -2.87
C SER A 126 1.37 -6.85 -2.43
N SER A 127 1.91 -5.73 -2.90
CA SER A 127 3.23 -5.24 -2.49
C SER A 127 3.31 -4.99 -0.99
N ILE A 128 2.25 -4.43 -0.40
CA ILE A 128 2.15 -4.12 1.03
C ILE A 128 1.93 -5.42 1.83
N LEU A 129 1.05 -6.31 1.37
CA LEU A 129 0.81 -7.60 2.04
C LEU A 129 2.06 -8.48 2.06
N VAL A 130 2.80 -8.55 0.96
CA VAL A 130 4.09 -9.26 0.88
C VAL A 130 5.09 -8.71 1.90
N LEU A 131 5.19 -7.38 2.01
CA LEU A 131 6.05 -6.74 2.99
C LEU A 131 5.63 -7.13 4.41
N THR A 132 4.35 -7.00 4.74
CA THR A 132 3.80 -7.31 6.07
C THR A 132 4.03 -8.77 6.42
N ILE A 133 3.59 -9.71 5.57
CA ILE A 133 3.77 -11.15 5.81
C ILE A 133 5.25 -11.51 5.93
N GLY A 134 6.10 -10.97 5.06
CA GLY A 134 7.54 -11.20 5.11
C GLY A 134 8.17 -10.71 6.42
N ILE A 135 7.80 -9.51 6.90
CA ILE A 135 8.24 -8.97 8.19
C ILE A 135 7.81 -9.90 9.34
N PHE A 136 6.55 -10.36 9.35
CA PHE A 136 6.04 -11.26 10.39
C PHE A 136 6.78 -12.59 10.41
N ILE A 137 6.97 -13.23 9.25
CA ILE A 137 7.69 -14.51 9.13
C ILE A 137 9.14 -14.34 9.60
N TYR A 138 9.83 -13.31 9.10
CA TYR A 138 11.24 -13.06 9.45
C TYR A 138 11.46 -12.93 10.96
N TYR A 139 10.65 -12.12 11.65
CA TYR A 139 10.83 -11.93 13.09
C TYR A 139 10.38 -13.13 13.91
N LYS A 140 9.40 -13.90 13.43
CA LYS A 140 9.01 -15.17 14.06
C LYS A 140 10.15 -16.19 14.01
N GLU A 141 10.78 -16.36 12.84
CA GLU A 141 11.90 -17.28 12.65
C GLU A 141 13.13 -16.82 13.43
N SER A 142 13.47 -15.53 13.37
CA SER A 142 14.60 -14.96 14.12
C SER A 142 14.47 -15.14 15.64
N LEU A 143 13.27 -15.01 16.21
CA LEU A 143 13.05 -15.26 17.64
C LEU A 143 13.18 -16.74 18.00
N LYS A 144 12.73 -17.63 17.13
CA LYS A 144 12.82 -19.08 17.35
C LYS A 144 14.27 -19.54 17.42
N GLU A 145 15.12 -19.11 16.49
CA GLU A 145 16.54 -19.50 16.48
C GLU A 145 17.30 -19.01 17.71
N ILE A 146 17.00 -17.81 18.24
CA ILE A 146 17.62 -17.29 19.47
C ILE A 146 17.29 -18.17 20.68
N TRP A 147 16.10 -18.77 20.72
CA TRP A 147 15.68 -19.64 21.81
C TRP A 147 16.23 -21.07 21.69
N GLU A 148 16.58 -21.51 20.48
CA GLU A 148 17.10 -22.85 20.19
C GLU A 148 18.65 -22.92 20.21
N SER A 149 19.34 -21.77 20.29
CA SER A 149 20.80 -21.65 20.42
C SER A 149 21.29 -21.56 21.86
#